data_AF-A0A831XYS6-F1
#
_entry.id   AF-A0A831XYS6-F1
#
_cell.length_a   1.000
_cell.length_b   1.000
_cell.length_c   1.000
_cell.angle_alpha   90.00
_cell.angle_beta   90.00
_cell.angle_gamma   90.00
#
_symmetry.space_group_name_H-M   'P 1'
#
loop_
_entity.id
_entity.type
_entity.pdbx_description
1 polymer ?
#
loop_
_entity_poly.entity_id
_entity_poly.type
_entity_poly.pdbx_seq_one_letter_code
_entity_poly.pdbx_strand_id
1 'polypeptide(L)'
;MFWRLFAPQRRREVPKVSGKPVYIGGMLLLGTAERGEFDVRRHKLIAIYIRDGPSQYKLDTSDVKVKISKESVDLEISAVPKFFEVKMRELNDVVKKLGDERRDIEGSYRKLEEALIRGAISMQIYEESKKRVAEKEKRLVASCMEAERSFMKINDDLKRLLGDVESKREALEAKRLLDRLDRGEEETLANLTVLRSSITSIEQMLNTLLLQLRLVC
;
A
#
# COMPACT_ATOMS: atom_id res chain seq x y z
N MET A 1 -35.22 -45.99 26.92
CA MET A 1 -35.17 -44.92 25.90
C MET A 1 -34.31 -43.78 26.42
N PHE A 2 -33.01 -43.77 26.11
CA PHE A 2 -32.14 -42.63 26.41
C PHE A 2 -31.90 -41.87 25.12
N TRP A 3 -32.68 -40.83 24.88
CA TRP A 3 -32.47 -39.88 23.80
C TRP A 3 -32.53 -38.47 24.37
N ARG A 4 -31.61 -37.63 23.88
CA ARG A 4 -31.54 -36.17 23.98
C ARG A 4 -30.73 -35.59 25.14
N LEU A 5 -29.42 -35.47 24.94
CA LEU A 5 -28.64 -34.29 25.38
C LEU A 5 -27.46 -34.05 24.40
N PHE A 6 -27.78 -33.76 23.14
CA PHE A 6 -26.84 -33.03 22.28
C PHE A 6 -27.38 -31.62 22.14
N ALA A 7 -26.90 -30.70 22.99
CA ALA A 7 -27.07 -29.28 22.74
C ALA A 7 -26.35 -28.96 21.42
N PRO A 8 -26.97 -28.28 20.45
CA PRO A 8 -26.26 -27.85 19.25
C PRO A 8 -25.15 -26.91 19.70
N GLN A 9 -23.90 -27.27 19.40
CA GLN A 9 -22.77 -26.36 19.54
C GLN A 9 -23.15 -25.06 18.82
N ARG A 10 -23.32 -23.98 19.58
CA ARG A 10 -23.51 -22.64 19.01
C ARG A 10 -22.35 -22.42 18.05
N ARG A 11 -22.61 -22.44 16.74
CA ARG A 11 -21.66 -21.98 15.73
C ARG A 11 -21.32 -20.54 16.13
N ARG A 12 -20.14 -20.34 16.73
CA ARG A 12 -19.66 -18.99 17.05
C ARG A 12 -19.54 -18.26 15.73
N GLU A 13 -20.42 -17.29 15.51
CA GLU A 13 -20.40 -16.47 14.30
C GLU A 13 -19.06 -15.75 14.20
N VAL A 14 -18.48 -15.78 13.01
CA VAL A 14 -17.22 -15.09 12.72
C VAL A 14 -17.41 -13.58 12.88
N PRO A 15 -16.46 -12.85 13.48
CA PRO A 15 -16.61 -11.42 13.69
C PRO A 15 -16.85 -10.69 12.37
N LYS A 16 -17.92 -9.86 12.31
CA LYS A 16 -18.16 -8.99 11.15
C LYS A 16 -17.11 -7.89 11.12
N VAL A 17 -16.30 -7.86 10.06
CA VAL A 17 -15.30 -6.80 9.81
C VAL A 17 -15.73 -5.82 8.73
N SER A 18 -16.71 -6.16 7.89
CA SER A 18 -17.17 -5.33 6.77
C SER A 18 -17.71 -3.96 7.24
N GLY A 19 -17.38 -2.90 6.50
CA GLY A 19 -17.78 -1.52 6.77
C GLY A 19 -16.97 -0.80 7.85
N LYS A 20 -15.99 -1.46 8.47
CA LYS A 20 -15.19 -0.87 9.56
C LYS A 20 -13.92 -0.21 9.04
N PRO A 21 -13.52 0.97 9.53
CA PRO A 21 -12.20 1.51 9.27
C PRO A 21 -11.11 0.58 9.81
N VAL A 22 -10.04 0.43 9.04
CA VAL A 22 -8.89 -0.40 9.38
C VAL A 22 -7.71 0.48 9.74
N TYR A 23 -7.12 0.25 10.90
CA TYR A 23 -5.94 0.95 11.38
C TYR A 23 -4.76 0.00 11.57
N ILE A 24 -3.54 0.54 11.55
CA ILE A 24 -2.37 -0.12 12.13
C ILE A 24 -1.93 0.67 13.37
N GLY A 25 -1.86 -0.02 14.51
CA GLY A 25 -1.40 0.50 15.79
C GLY A 25 -2.22 1.67 16.33
N GLY A 26 -3.46 1.84 15.85
CA GLY A 26 -4.31 3.01 16.09
C GLY A 26 -3.83 4.32 15.45
N MET A 27 -2.86 4.27 14.54
CA MET A 27 -2.13 5.45 14.05
C MET A 27 -2.35 5.66 12.55
N LEU A 28 -2.12 4.62 11.76
CA LEU A 28 -2.22 4.70 10.31
C LEU A 28 -3.59 4.19 9.86
N LEU A 29 -4.40 5.04 9.22
CA LEU A 29 -5.66 4.63 8.59
C LEU A 29 -5.37 4.01 7.22
N LEU A 30 -5.83 2.78 7.02
CA LEU A 30 -5.61 2.01 5.79
C LEU A 30 -6.77 2.12 4.80
N GLY A 31 -7.97 2.43 5.30
CA GLY A 31 -9.20 2.46 4.53
C GLY A 31 -10.34 1.74 5.24
N THR A 32 -11.32 1.27 4.48
CA THR A 32 -12.50 0.56 5.00
C THR A 32 -12.43 -0.93 4.66
N ALA A 33 -12.63 -1.79 5.66
CA ALA A 33 -12.71 -3.23 5.47
C ALA A 33 -13.95 -3.60 4.66
N GLU A 34 -13.77 -4.29 3.55
CA GLU A 34 -14.89 -4.82 2.78
C GLU A 34 -15.27 -6.24 3.23
N ARG A 35 -14.26 -7.09 3.38
CA ARG A 35 -14.40 -8.49 3.77
C ARG A 35 -13.17 -8.99 4.52
N GLY A 36 -13.36 -10.00 5.34
CA GLY A 36 -12.28 -10.70 6.05
C GLY A 36 -12.31 -12.19 5.74
N GLU A 37 -11.14 -12.78 5.53
CA GLU A 37 -10.94 -14.22 5.48
C GLU A 37 -10.54 -14.70 6.87
N PHE A 38 -11.26 -15.69 7.40
CA PHE A 38 -11.01 -16.24 8.72
C PHE A 38 -10.69 -17.72 8.63
N ASP A 39 -9.66 -18.13 9.39
CA ASP A 39 -9.49 -19.53 9.74
C ASP A 39 -10.51 -19.86 10.84
N VAL A 40 -11.57 -20.58 10.48
CA VAL A 40 -12.66 -20.97 11.38
C VAL A 40 -12.17 -21.91 12.50
N ARG A 41 -11.10 -22.69 12.27
CA ARG A 41 -10.55 -23.60 13.29
C ARG A 41 -9.80 -22.78 14.34
N ARG A 42 -8.98 -21.84 13.90
CA ARG A 42 -8.14 -21.00 14.77
C ARG A 42 -8.84 -19.73 15.27
N HIS A 43 -10.04 -19.45 14.78
CA HIS A 43 -10.79 -18.21 15.04
C HIS A 43 -9.93 -16.95 14.79
N LYS A 44 -9.08 -17.01 13.75
CA LYS A 44 -8.09 -15.97 13.44
C LYS A 44 -8.40 -15.36 12.08
N LEU A 45 -8.34 -14.03 11.99
CA LEU A 45 -8.37 -13.33 10.71
C LEU A 45 -7.05 -13.59 9.98
N ILE A 46 -7.11 -14.26 8.83
CA ILE A 46 -5.94 -14.61 8.00
C ILE A 46 -5.69 -13.58 6.91
N ALA A 47 -6.73 -12.91 6.43
CA ALA A 47 -6.56 -11.77 5.53
C ALA A 47 -7.73 -10.81 5.62
N ILE A 48 -7.48 -9.57 5.24
CA ILE A 48 -8.49 -8.52 5.15
C ILE A 48 -8.42 -7.82 3.81
N TYR A 49 -9.57 -7.53 3.23
CA TYR A 49 -9.68 -6.75 1.99
C TYR A 49 -10.09 -5.35 2.36
N ILE A 50 -9.30 -4.39 1.92
CA ILE A 50 -9.40 -2.99 2.30
C ILE A 50 -9.66 -2.16 1.06
N ARG A 51 -10.67 -1.29 1.14
CA ARG A 51 -10.93 -0.24 0.16
C ARG A 51 -10.30 1.07 0.63
N ASP A 52 -9.43 1.62 -0.21
CA ASP A 52 -8.77 2.91 -0.03
C ASP A 52 -9.10 3.78 -1.25
N GLY A 53 -10.16 4.58 -1.11
CA GLY A 53 -10.73 5.33 -2.24
C GLY A 53 -11.18 4.42 -3.38
N PRO A 54 -10.66 4.60 -4.62
CA PRO A 54 -10.99 3.74 -5.75
C PRO A 54 -10.23 2.40 -5.74
N SER A 55 -9.20 2.26 -4.90
CA SER A 55 -8.34 1.07 -4.88
C SER A 55 -8.83 0.04 -3.86
N GLN A 56 -8.68 -1.24 -4.19
CA GLN A 56 -8.96 -2.36 -3.30
C GLN A 56 -7.74 -3.27 -3.24
N TYR A 57 -7.30 -3.63 -2.04
CA TYR A 57 -6.15 -4.53 -1.85
C TYR A 57 -6.38 -5.53 -0.73
N LYS A 58 -5.65 -6.64 -0.80
CA LYS A 58 -5.65 -7.71 0.21
C LYS A 58 -4.43 -7.53 1.10
N LEU A 59 -4.64 -7.54 2.41
CA LEU A 59 -3.58 -7.56 3.40
C LEU A 59 -3.61 -8.90 4.14
N ASP A 60 -2.47 -9.61 4.14
CA ASP A 60 -2.30 -10.85 4.89
C ASP A 60 -2.08 -10.56 6.39
N THR A 61 -2.97 -11.08 7.22
CA THR A 61 -2.96 -10.92 8.67
C THR A 61 -2.63 -12.23 9.39
N SER A 62 -2.14 -13.25 8.68
CA SER A 62 -1.86 -14.59 9.22
C SER A 62 -0.87 -14.60 10.38
N ASP A 63 0.05 -13.63 10.44
CA ASP A 63 1.08 -13.51 11.50
C ASP A 63 0.95 -12.22 12.33
N VAL A 64 -0.11 -11.45 12.10
CA VAL A 64 -0.34 -10.17 12.78
C VAL A 64 -1.42 -10.36 13.84
N LYS A 65 -1.27 -9.74 15.03
CA LYS A 65 -2.38 -9.66 15.98
C LYS A 65 -3.41 -8.65 15.48
N VAL A 66 -4.68 -9.02 15.57
CA VAL A 66 -5.81 -8.20 15.07
C VAL A 66 -6.79 -7.99 16.21
N LYS A 67 -7.11 -6.72 16.49
CA LYS A 67 -8.15 -6.32 17.42
C LYS A 67 -9.37 -5.85 16.64
N ILE A 68 -10.44 -6.64 16.67
CA ILE A 68 -11.71 -6.31 16.02
C ILE A 68 -12.64 -5.73 17.07
N SER A 69 -12.90 -4.42 17.00
CA SER A 69 -13.85 -3.72 17.86
C SER A 69 -15.21 -3.55 17.15
N LYS A 70 -16.19 -2.94 17.82
CA LYS A 70 -17.46 -2.57 17.16
C LYS A 70 -17.26 -1.47 16.11
N GLU A 71 -16.31 -0.57 16.34
CA GLU A 71 -16.11 0.66 15.58
C GLU A 71 -15.00 0.53 14.54
N SER A 72 -14.02 -0.36 14.74
CA SER A 72 -12.81 -0.42 13.92
C SER A 72 -12.16 -1.81 13.93
N VAL A 73 -11.26 -2.03 12.98
CA VAL A 73 -10.30 -3.13 13.00
C VAL A 73 -8.92 -2.53 13.18
N ASP A 74 -8.22 -2.89 14.25
CA ASP A 74 -6.87 -2.40 14.51
C ASP A 74 -5.87 -3.56 14.39
N LEU A 75 -4.91 -3.39 13.49
CA LEU A 75 -3.83 -4.32 13.25
C LEU A 75 -2.64 -3.93 14.12
N GLU A 76 -1.93 -4.91 14.66
CA GLU A 76 -0.67 -4.64 15.37
C GLU A 76 0.35 -3.98 14.43
N ILE A 77 1.28 -3.23 15.02
CA ILE A 77 2.29 -2.45 14.30
C ILE A 77 3.20 -3.30 13.40
N SER A 78 3.25 -4.62 13.67
CA SER A 78 3.89 -5.63 12.82
C SER A 78 3.29 -5.74 11.41
N ALA A 79 2.10 -5.18 11.17
CA ALA A 79 1.47 -5.11 9.85
C ALA A 79 2.05 -4.03 8.94
N VAL A 80 2.80 -3.04 9.46
CA VAL A 80 3.34 -1.92 8.68
C VAL A 80 4.15 -2.41 7.48
N PRO A 81 5.14 -3.31 7.62
CA PRO A 81 5.93 -3.76 6.48
C PRO A 81 5.08 -4.42 5.39
N LYS A 82 4.11 -5.28 5.78
CA LYS A 82 3.19 -5.94 4.83
C LYS A 82 2.32 -4.92 4.08
N PHE A 83 1.83 -3.89 4.76
CA PHE A 83 1.04 -2.83 4.15
C PHE A 83 1.86 -2.05 3.11
N PHE A 84 3.05 -1.61 3.47
CA PHE A 84 3.90 -0.87 2.55
C PHE A 84 4.45 -1.73 1.42
N GLU A 85 4.63 -3.05 1.61
CA GLU A 85 4.98 -3.96 0.51
C GLU A 85 3.89 -3.95 -0.59
N VAL A 86 2.62 -3.98 -0.20
CA VAL A 86 1.49 -3.87 -1.14
C VAL A 86 1.54 -2.51 -1.86
N LYS A 87 1.77 -1.42 -1.12
CA LYS A 87 1.85 -0.07 -1.72
C LYS A 87 3.03 0.10 -2.66
N MET A 88 4.20 -0.44 -2.31
CA MET A 88 5.36 -0.42 -3.20
C MET A 88 5.12 -1.22 -4.48
N ARG A 89 4.41 -2.35 -4.39
CA ARG A 89 4.02 -3.14 -5.56
C ARG A 89 3.08 -2.35 -6.48
N GLU A 90 2.05 -1.71 -5.91
CA GLU A 90 1.14 -0.83 -6.66
C GLU A 90 1.90 0.29 -7.39
N LEU A 91 2.81 0.97 -6.69
CA LEU A 91 3.64 2.03 -7.27
C LEU A 91 4.57 1.52 -8.37
N ASN A 92 5.21 0.37 -8.17
CA ASN A 92 6.08 -0.23 -9.17
C ASN A 92 5.32 -0.63 -10.45
N ASP A 93 4.10 -1.16 -10.31
CA ASP A 93 3.25 -1.48 -11.46
C ASP A 93 2.84 -0.21 -12.23
N VAL A 94 2.60 0.90 -11.54
CA VAL A 94 2.35 2.21 -12.17
C VAL A 94 3.57 2.70 -12.94
N VAL A 95 4.76 2.68 -12.34
CA VAL A 95 6.01 3.09 -13.00
C VAL A 95 6.25 2.24 -14.25
N LYS A 96 6.03 0.92 -14.17
CA LYS A 96 6.18 0.02 -15.31
C LYS A 96 5.22 0.36 -16.45
N LYS A 97 3.93 0.57 -16.14
CA LYS A 97 2.92 0.95 -17.15
C LYS A 97 3.26 2.26 -17.84
N LEU A 98 3.65 3.28 -17.09
CA LEU A 98 4.07 4.56 -17.65
C LEU A 98 5.32 4.40 -18.54
N GLY A 99 6.26 3.54 -18.14
CA GLY A 99 7.44 3.21 -18.93
C GLY A 99 7.11 2.49 -20.24
N ASP A 100 6.13 1.58 -20.22
CA ASP A 100 5.61 0.92 -21.42
C ASP A 100 4.93 1.93 -22.37
N GLU A 101 4.07 2.81 -21.84
CA GLU A 101 3.41 3.86 -22.61
C GLU A 101 4.40 4.85 -23.23
N ARG A 102 5.44 5.26 -22.48
CA ARG A 102 6.53 6.11 -22.98
C ARG A 102 7.23 5.46 -24.17
N ARG A 103 7.60 4.19 -24.06
CA ARG A 103 8.27 3.43 -25.13
C ARG A 103 7.38 3.29 -26.37
N ASP A 104 6.08 3.09 -26.18
CA ASP A 104 5.12 3.00 -27.28
C ASP A 104 4.96 4.34 -28.02
N ILE A 105 4.99 5.46 -27.30
CA ILE A 105 4.97 6.80 -27.88
C ILE A 105 6.25 7.05 -28.70
N GLU A 106 7.42 6.79 -28.12
CA GLU A 106 8.71 6.93 -28.80
C GLU A 106 8.81 6.03 -30.04
N GLY A 107 8.35 4.78 -29.93
CA GLY A 107 8.26 3.84 -31.04
C GLY A 107 7.30 4.30 -32.13
N SER A 108 6.20 4.99 -31.76
CA SER A 108 5.25 5.57 -32.71
C SER A 108 5.89 6.72 -33.50
N TYR A 109 6.64 7.61 -32.83
CA TYR A 109 7.37 8.69 -33.52
C TYR A 109 8.40 8.13 -34.50
N ARG A 110 9.24 7.18 -34.09
CA ARG A 110 10.26 6.58 -34.98
C ARG A 110 9.63 5.94 -36.22
N LYS A 111 8.54 5.19 -36.04
CA LYS A 111 7.82 4.57 -37.18
C LYS A 111 7.25 5.62 -38.14
N LEU A 112 6.73 6.73 -37.63
CA LEU A 112 6.23 7.83 -38.44
C LEU A 112 7.35 8.51 -39.23
N GLU A 113 8.49 8.77 -38.57
CA GLU A 113 9.68 9.34 -39.22
C GLU A 113 10.23 8.42 -40.30
N GLU A 114 10.40 7.13 -40.02
CA GLU A 114 10.85 6.14 -41.00
C GLU A 114 9.90 6.04 -42.20
N ALA A 115 8.59 6.03 -41.95
CA ALA A 115 7.60 5.97 -43.02
C ALA A 115 7.63 7.22 -43.91
N LEU A 116 7.85 8.41 -43.32
CA LEU A 116 7.99 9.65 -44.08
C LEU A 116 9.28 9.63 -44.92
N ILE A 117 10.41 9.24 -44.33
CA ILE A 117 11.71 9.15 -45.03
C ILE A 117 11.64 8.18 -46.20
N ARG A 118 10.96 7.04 -46.04
CA ARG A 118 10.76 6.05 -47.11
C ARG A 118 9.70 6.46 -48.14
N GLY A 119 9.05 7.62 -47.95
CA GLY A 119 7.97 8.09 -48.82
C GLY A 119 6.70 7.24 -48.75
N ALA A 120 6.56 6.37 -47.75
CA ALA A 120 5.40 5.50 -47.56
C ALA A 120 4.15 6.29 -47.09
N ILE A 121 4.35 7.47 -46.52
CA ILE A 121 3.29 8.40 -46.13
C ILE A 121 3.61 9.82 -46.65
N SER A 122 2.56 10.61 -46.87
CA SER A 122 2.70 12.02 -47.22
C SER A 122 3.00 12.86 -45.98
N MET A 123 3.57 14.06 -46.20
CA MET A 123 3.82 15.03 -45.12
C MET A 123 2.53 15.41 -44.37
N GLN A 124 1.40 15.48 -45.06
CA GLN A 124 0.10 15.77 -44.42
C GLN A 124 -0.33 14.68 -43.43
N ILE A 125 -0.21 13.40 -43.83
CA ILE A 125 -0.53 12.26 -42.97
C ILE A 125 0.43 12.18 -41.78
N TYR A 126 1.71 12.49 -42.01
CA TYR A 126 2.71 12.56 -40.96
C TYR A 126 2.32 13.60 -39.89
N GLU A 127 2.02 14.83 -40.28
CA GLU A 127 1.64 15.90 -39.34
C GLU A 127 0.36 15.58 -38.56
N GLU A 128 -0.65 14.98 -39.21
CA GLU A 128 -1.87 14.59 -38.51
C GLU A 128 -1.63 13.45 -37.51
N SER A 129 -0.83 12.46 -37.90
CA SER A 129 -0.46 11.33 -37.03
C SER A 129 0.42 11.79 -35.87
N LYS A 130 1.36 12.71 -36.12
CA LYS A 130 2.21 13.35 -35.12
C LYS A 130 1.37 14.08 -34.06
N LYS A 131 0.33 14.81 -34.47
CA LYS A 131 -0.62 15.44 -33.52
C LYS A 131 -1.31 14.41 -32.62
N ARG A 132 -1.71 13.26 -33.17
CA ARG A 132 -2.32 12.17 -32.38
C ARG A 132 -1.33 11.56 -31.37
N VAL A 133 -0.07 11.40 -31.75
CA VAL A 133 0.98 10.93 -30.83
C VAL A 133 1.26 11.96 -29.74
N ALA A 134 1.34 13.24 -30.09
CA ALA A 134 1.51 14.33 -29.11
C ALA A 134 0.35 14.40 -28.10
N GLU A 135 -0.88 14.07 -28.50
CA GLU A 135 -2.01 14.00 -27.56
C GLU A 135 -1.89 12.82 -26.59
N LYS A 136 -1.31 11.69 -27.02
CA LYS A 136 -0.97 10.57 -26.11
C LYS A 136 0.12 10.98 -25.13
N GLU A 137 1.11 11.73 -25.59
CA GLU A 137 2.19 12.26 -24.76
C GLU A 137 1.66 13.20 -23.66
N LYS A 138 0.72 14.10 -23.99
CA LYS A 138 0.05 14.92 -22.97
C LYS A 138 -0.67 14.09 -21.91
N ARG A 139 -1.33 13.00 -22.33
CA ARG A 139 -2.00 12.08 -21.39
C ARG A 139 -0.99 11.37 -20.49
N LEU A 140 0.13 10.92 -21.05
CA LEU A 140 1.22 10.32 -20.28
C LEU A 140 1.74 11.30 -19.21
N VAL A 141 1.96 12.57 -19.58
CA VAL A 141 2.40 13.62 -18.62
C VAL A 141 1.37 13.82 -17.51
N ALA A 142 0.07 13.82 -17.82
CA ALA A 142 -0.98 13.90 -16.80
C ALA A 142 -0.95 12.70 -15.85
N SER A 143 -0.80 11.47 -16.37
CA SER A 143 -0.68 10.26 -15.57
C SER A 143 0.59 10.23 -14.72
N CYS A 144 1.70 10.77 -15.24
CA CYS A 144 2.94 10.98 -14.49
C CYS A 144 2.77 11.92 -13.30
N MET A 145 2.07 13.04 -13.47
CA MET A 145 1.76 13.96 -12.37
C MET A 145 0.88 13.31 -11.30
N GLU A 146 -0.10 12.49 -11.70
CA GLU A 146 -0.95 11.75 -10.77
C GLU A 146 -0.17 10.68 -10.00
N ALA A 147 0.74 9.98 -10.69
CA ALA A 147 1.66 9.04 -10.05
C ALA A 147 2.55 9.77 -9.03
N GLU A 148 3.16 10.90 -9.37
CA GLU A 148 4.02 11.65 -8.45
C GLU A 148 3.26 12.10 -7.19
N ARG A 149 2.00 12.55 -7.32
CA ARG A 149 1.14 12.85 -6.16
C ARG A 149 0.90 11.64 -5.27
N SER A 150 0.73 10.45 -5.87
CA SER A 150 0.54 9.19 -5.13
C SER A 150 1.80 8.81 -4.35
N PHE A 151 2.98 8.97 -4.97
CA PHE A 151 4.27 8.81 -4.29
C PHE A 151 4.43 9.78 -3.11
N MET A 152 4.13 11.06 -3.32
CA MET A 152 4.22 12.08 -2.28
C MET A 152 3.29 11.77 -1.10
N LYS A 153 2.04 11.34 -1.36
CA LYS A 153 1.11 10.94 -0.30
C LYS A 153 1.65 9.80 0.55
N ILE A 154 2.19 8.75 -0.09
CA ILE A 154 2.79 7.61 0.62
C ILE A 154 4.02 8.05 1.44
N ASN A 155 4.82 8.97 0.91
CA ASN A 155 5.96 9.55 1.63
C ASN A 155 5.52 10.32 2.87
N ASP A 156 4.47 11.13 2.76
CA ASP A 156 3.92 11.91 3.87
C ASP A 156 3.33 10.99 4.96
N ASP A 157 2.61 9.95 4.56
CA ASP A 157 2.08 8.95 5.50
C ASP A 157 3.21 8.19 6.22
N LEU A 158 4.30 7.90 5.50
CA LEU A 158 5.50 7.25 6.06
C LEU A 158 6.24 8.17 7.04
N LYS A 159 6.39 9.47 6.72
CA LYS A 159 6.99 10.46 7.62
C LYS A 159 6.17 10.68 8.88
N ARG A 160 4.83 10.75 8.74
CA ARG A 160 3.93 10.82 9.90
C ARG A 160 4.14 9.61 10.80
N LEU A 161 4.08 8.41 10.23
CA LEU A 161 4.30 7.17 10.97
C LEU A 161 5.68 7.12 11.64
N LEU A 162 6.73 7.60 10.97
CA LEU A 162 8.07 7.69 11.56
C LEU A 162 8.08 8.58 12.80
N GLY A 163 7.57 9.80 12.71
CA GLY A 163 7.55 10.73 13.85
C GLY A 163 6.72 10.20 15.03
N ASP A 164 5.61 9.53 14.71
CA ASP A 164 4.73 8.84 15.64
C ASP A 164 5.42 7.67 16.36
N VAL A 165 6.21 6.89 15.64
CA VAL A 165 7.03 5.79 16.18
C VAL A 165 8.18 6.32 17.02
N GLU A 166 8.84 7.39 16.59
CA GLU A 166 9.93 8.04 17.33
C GLU A 166 9.44 8.63 18.65
N SER A 167 8.33 9.35 18.64
CA SER A 167 7.70 9.92 19.85
C SER A 167 7.36 8.82 20.88
N LYS A 168 6.74 7.72 20.44
CA LYS A 168 6.46 6.57 21.33
C LYS A 168 7.73 5.90 21.84
N ARG A 169 8.75 5.78 20.99
CA ARG A 169 10.04 5.18 21.35
C ARG A 169 10.74 6.03 22.40
N GLU A 170 10.82 7.33 22.20
CA GLU A 170 11.45 8.29 23.13
C GLU A 170 10.75 8.32 24.49
N ALA A 171 9.42 8.26 24.51
CA ALA A 171 8.65 8.17 25.75
C ALA A 171 8.97 6.88 26.55
N LEU A 172 9.14 5.75 25.86
CA LEU A 172 9.55 4.50 26.48
C LEU A 172 11.02 4.51 26.87
N GLU A 173 11.92 5.04 26.06
CA GLU A 173 13.35 5.20 26.40
C GLU A 173 13.52 6.08 27.65
N ALA A 174 12.76 7.17 27.78
CA ALA A 174 12.76 8.01 28.97
C ALA A 174 12.29 7.25 30.22
N LYS A 175 11.23 6.43 30.12
CA LYS A 175 10.81 5.54 31.21
C LYS A 175 11.87 4.49 31.56
N ARG A 176 12.61 4.01 30.56
CA ARG A 176 13.70 3.02 30.73
C ARG A 176 14.82 3.59 31.57
N LEU A 177 15.23 4.82 31.28
CA LEU A 177 16.26 5.54 32.03
C LEU A 177 15.87 5.80 33.49
N LEU A 178 14.57 5.76 33.79
CA LEU A 178 14.04 5.91 35.15
C LEU A 178 13.79 4.56 35.84
N ASP A 179 14.19 3.43 35.23
CA ASP A 179 13.92 2.06 35.69
C ASP A 179 12.43 1.76 35.98
N ARG A 180 11.53 2.44 35.27
CA ARG A 180 10.06 2.33 35.44
C ARG A 180 9.38 1.53 34.34
N LEU A 181 10.15 0.72 33.60
CA LEU A 181 9.67 0.08 32.39
C LEU A 181 9.20 -1.34 32.66
N ASP A 182 7.95 -1.62 32.28
CA ASP A 182 7.37 -2.95 32.46
C ASP A 182 7.83 -3.92 31.36
N ARG A 183 7.83 -5.23 31.61
CA ARG A 183 8.23 -6.25 30.60
C ARG A 183 7.47 -6.14 29.27
N GLY A 184 6.20 -5.74 29.30
CA GLY A 184 5.41 -5.51 28.08
C GLY A 184 5.80 -4.22 27.34
N GLU A 185 6.24 -3.19 28.08
CA GLU A 185 6.79 -1.98 27.51
C GLU A 185 8.18 -2.24 26.89
N GLU A 186 8.98 -3.15 27.45
CA GLU A 186 10.29 -3.54 26.89
C GLU A 186 10.14 -4.20 25.52
N GLU A 187 9.19 -5.13 25.40
CA GLU A 187 8.84 -5.77 24.13
C GLU A 187 8.32 -4.73 23.12
N THR A 188 7.49 -3.79 23.57
CA THR A 188 6.99 -2.69 22.73
C THR A 188 8.12 -1.81 22.22
N LEU A 189 9.08 -1.46 23.08
CA LEU A 189 10.25 -0.67 22.69
C LEU A 189 11.09 -1.38 21.63
N ALA A 190 11.36 -2.68 21.81
CA ALA A 190 12.08 -3.48 20.82
C ALA A 190 11.34 -3.53 19.46
N ASN A 191 10.02 -3.72 19.50
CA ASN A 191 9.18 -3.71 18.29
C ASN A 191 9.21 -2.35 17.58
N LEU A 192 9.19 -1.24 18.31
CA LEU A 192 9.31 0.11 17.74
C LEU A 192 10.70 0.35 17.11
N THR A 193 11.77 -0.20 17.69
CA THR A 193 13.11 -0.12 17.09
C THR A 193 13.17 -0.85 15.74
N VAL A 194 12.65 -2.08 15.67
CA VAL A 194 12.59 -2.87 14.42
C VAL A 194 11.72 -2.17 13.38
N LEU A 195 10.59 -1.62 13.82
CA LEU A 195 9.70 -0.87 12.96
C LEU A 195 10.37 0.37 12.39
N ARG A 196 11.10 1.15 13.19
CA ARG A 196 11.86 2.31 12.71
C ARG A 196 12.81 1.92 11.59
N SER A 197 13.60 0.85 11.78
CA SER A 197 14.49 0.36 10.72
C SER A 197 13.73 -0.08 9.45
N SER A 198 12.55 -0.68 9.62
CA SER A 198 11.70 -1.07 8.49
C SER A 198 11.19 0.17 7.74
N ILE A 199 10.72 1.19 8.46
CA ILE A 199 10.25 2.46 7.90
C ILE A 199 11.36 3.14 7.09
N THR A 200 12.58 3.22 7.63
CA THR A 200 13.73 3.79 6.91
C THR A 200 14.06 3.01 5.63
N SER A 201 13.99 1.67 5.67
CA SER A 201 14.19 0.85 4.46
C SER A 201 13.09 1.10 3.42
N ILE A 202 11.84 1.22 3.85
CA ILE A 202 10.70 1.54 2.98
C ILE A 202 10.87 2.93 2.36
N GLU A 203 11.35 3.92 3.12
CA GLU A 203 11.64 5.26 2.60
C GLU A 203 12.70 5.23 1.48
N GLN A 204 13.77 4.46 1.66
CA GLN A 204 14.81 4.30 0.63
C GLN A 204 14.27 3.64 -0.64
N MET A 205 13.41 2.61 -0.49
CA MET A 205 12.73 1.98 -1.63
C MET A 205 11.80 2.97 -2.35
N LEU A 206 11.03 3.76 -1.60
CA LEU A 206 10.13 4.78 -2.15
C LEU A 206 10.91 5.82 -2.97
N ASN A 207 12.01 6.33 -2.41
CA ASN A 207 12.88 7.28 -3.09
C ASN A 207 13.48 6.71 -4.37
N THR A 208 13.85 5.43 -4.37
CA THR A 208 14.36 4.74 -5.57
C THR A 208 13.28 4.65 -6.66
N LEU A 209 12.06 4.25 -6.30
CA LEU A 209 10.94 4.18 -7.23
C LEU A 209 10.52 5.57 -7.74
N LEU A 210 10.60 6.61 -6.90
CA LEU A 210 10.35 7.99 -7.33
C LEU A 210 11.39 8.48 -8.34
N LEU A 211 12.67 8.12 -8.16
CA LEU A 211 13.70 8.41 -9.15
C LEU A 211 13.41 7.69 -10.47
N GLN A 212 12.97 6.42 -10.43
CA GLN A 212 12.58 5.68 -11.63
C GLN A 212 11.38 6.34 -12.33
N LEU A 213 10.37 6.78 -11.59
CA LEU A 213 9.24 7.52 -12.16
C LEU A 213 9.73 8.79 -12.91
N ARG A 214 10.65 9.54 -12.31
CA ARG A 214 11.21 10.75 -12.93
C ARG A 214 12.02 10.48 -14.19
N LEU A 215 12.59 9.28 -14.34
CA LEU A 215 13.26 8.87 -15.58
C LEU A 215 12.27 8.53 -16.71
N VAL A 216 11.03 8.17 -16.36
CA VAL A 216 9.97 7.81 -17.32
C VAL A 216 9.23 9.04 -17.86
N CYS A 217 9.05 10.09 -17.04
CA CYS A 217 8.04 11.13 -17.27
C CYS A 217 8.39 12.30 -18.24
#